data_AF-A0A954KVA0-F1
#
_entry.id   AF-A0A954KVA0-F1
#
_cell.length_a   1.000
_cell.length_b   1.000
_cell.length_c   1.000
_cell.angle_alpha   90.00
_cell.angle_beta   90.00
_cell.angle_gamma   90.00
#
_symmetry.space_group_name_H-M   'P 1'
#
loop_
_entity.id
_entity.type
_entity.pdbx_description
1 polymer ?
#
loop_
_entity_poly.entity_id
_entity_poly.type
_entity_poly.pdbx_seq_one_letter_code
_entity_poly.pdbx_strand_id
1 'polypeptide(L)'
;AKFKAGHAAPTHLLTNPQALIFDLWEKVIDVTSKSDWQSPLMFGLIPLAWLAPCRERVRGVSLYALLFFLLWFFMTHRIDRFWVPMLPLLCILAAIGTRQLWKSWQYEYEHEGLPMPIVLTGVISSIATVVVVTAYHFVFATSGFCGPNNYVQPYELVQQQAFKFTPLIAYLEQLREVHNHEDSEPMRVLLVGEAQIFDLRGGYVYNTVFDTSLFEEWTGVPGDDVPSGKRAMKSPEEVLAVLNEHGITHVAVNWHEILRYRTTYGYTDYVTPARVNELVYDDVLTRLPTPAAAYVETEKLSGSWQQQLRNWGPELVTRQGGRPAIPIFTVFEVRQQKNH
;
A
#
# COMPACT_ATOMS: atom_id res chain seq x y z
N ALA A 1 -3.32 -5.08 7.73
CA ALA A 1 -3.21 -4.80 9.18
C ALA A 1 -2.62 -3.42 9.49
N LYS A 2 -1.49 -2.99 8.89
CA LYS A 2 -0.86 -1.67 9.12
C LYS A 2 -1.81 -0.46 8.91
N PHE A 3 -2.82 -0.55 8.03
CA PHE A 3 -3.73 0.57 7.73
C PHE A 3 -4.83 0.85 8.77
N LYS A 4 -5.31 -0.15 9.53
CA LYS A 4 -6.34 0.09 10.59
C LYS A 4 -5.81 0.90 11.78
N ALA A 5 -4.49 0.91 11.98
CA ALA A 5 -3.80 1.72 13.00
C ALA A 5 -3.35 3.10 12.48
N GLY A 6 -3.64 3.40 11.21
CA GLY A 6 -3.12 4.58 10.54
C GLY A 6 -3.78 5.89 10.94
N HIS A 7 -4.86 5.92 11.73
CA HIS A 7 -5.48 7.18 12.16
C HIS A 7 -4.77 7.81 13.38
N ALA A 8 -5.07 9.08 13.64
CA ALA A 8 -4.60 9.81 14.82
C ALA A 8 -4.85 9.01 16.10
N ALA A 9 -4.04 9.26 17.14
CA ALA A 9 -4.10 8.52 18.41
C ALA A 9 -5.56 8.42 18.88
N PRO A 10 -6.13 7.20 19.01
CA PRO A 10 -7.53 7.05 19.34
C PRO A 10 -7.83 7.68 20.70
N THR A 11 -9.00 8.31 20.82
CA THR A 11 -9.38 9.15 21.97
C THR A 11 -9.26 8.43 23.33
N HIS A 12 -9.40 7.10 23.36
CA HIS A 12 -9.21 6.31 24.58
C HIS A 12 -7.76 6.30 25.10
N LEU A 13 -6.76 6.49 24.23
CA LEU A 13 -5.36 6.64 24.65
C LEU A 13 -5.12 7.98 25.35
N LEU A 14 -5.85 9.03 24.97
CA LEU A 14 -5.77 10.33 25.64
C LEU A 14 -6.33 10.27 27.08
N THR A 15 -7.25 9.34 27.34
CA THR A 15 -7.84 9.11 28.67
C THR A 15 -7.06 8.13 29.54
N ASN A 16 -6.06 7.43 29.00
CA ASN A 16 -5.25 6.45 29.73
C ASN A 16 -3.73 6.73 29.54
N PRO A 17 -3.10 7.46 30.49
CA PRO A 17 -1.70 7.86 30.37
C PRO A 17 -0.72 6.69 30.24
N GLN A 18 -1.00 5.54 30.87
CA GLN A 18 -0.13 4.37 30.78
C GLN A 18 -0.18 3.76 29.38
N ALA A 19 -1.38 3.58 28.83
CA ALA A 19 -1.55 3.07 27.47
C ALA A 19 -0.90 3.99 26.42
N LEU A 20 -0.98 5.31 26.63
CA LEU A 20 -0.32 6.31 25.78
C LEU A 20 1.20 6.14 25.77
N ILE A 21 1.84 5.93 26.93
CA ILE A 21 3.30 5.73 27.02
C ILE A 21 3.72 4.45 26.28
N PHE A 22 2.98 3.35 26.45
CA PHE A 22 3.28 2.11 25.75
C PHE A 22 3.12 2.24 24.23
N ASP A 23 2.04 2.87 23.74
CA ASP A 23 1.84 3.14 22.31
C ASP A 23 2.94 4.05 21.75
N LEU A 24 3.33 5.10 22.49
CA LEU A 24 4.43 5.99 22.12
C LEU A 24 5.74 5.22 21.97
N TRP A 25 6.07 4.36 22.93
CA TRP A 25 7.28 3.56 22.91
C TRP A 25 7.29 2.55 21.76
N GLU A 26 6.16 1.89 21.51
CA GLU A 26 5.99 1.00 20.36
C GLU A 26 6.23 1.76 19.04
N LYS A 27 5.65 2.96 18.89
CA LYS A 27 5.82 3.77 17.68
C LYS A 27 7.25 4.30 17.51
N VAL A 28 7.92 4.65 18.61
CA VAL A 28 9.36 4.97 18.57
C VAL A 28 10.14 3.77 18.05
N ILE A 29 9.93 2.56 18.58
CA ILE A 29 10.66 1.35 18.12
C ILE A 29 10.32 1.02 16.66
N ASP A 30 9.03 1.06 16.29
CA ASP A 30 8.56 0.75 14.95
C ASP A 30 9.24 1.66 13.93
N VAL A 31 9.35 2.94 14.27
CA VAL A 31 10.06 3.92 13.47
C VAL A 31 11.57 3.64 13.52
N THR A 32 12.21 3.69 14.68
CA THR A 32 13.68 3.71 14.78
C THR A 32 14.37 2.43 14.34
N SER A 33 13.69 1.29 14.47
CA SER A 33 14.33 -0.02 14.35
C SER A 33 13.66 -0.94 13.35
N LYS A 34 12.34 -0.82 13.14
CA LYS A 34 11.58 -1.72 12.24
C LYS A 34 11.09 -1.03 10.97
N SER A 35 11.44 0.23 10.74
CA SER A 35 10.95 0.96 9.58
C SER A 35 11.62 0.44 8.32
N ASP A 36 10.80 0.10 7.32
CA ASP A 36 11.24 -0.34 6.00
C ASP A 36 11.95 0.79 5.20
N TRP A 37 11.96 2.02 5.73
CA TRP A 37 12.38 3.23 5.01
C TRP A 37 13.70 3.83 5.51
N GLN A 38 14.31 3.28 6.56
CA GLN A 38 15.48 3.91 7.17
C GLN A 38 16.39 2.95 7.95
N SER A 39 17.62 3.40 8.18
CA SER A 39 18.60 2.66 8.95
C SER A 39 18.52 2.99 10.45
N PRO A 40 18.52 1.98 11.33
CA PRO A 40 18.68 2.17 12.79
C PRO A 40 19.96 2.91 13.16
N LEU A 41 20.97 2.87 12.29
CA LEU A 41 22.24 3.57 12.45
C LEU A 41 22.06 5.08 12.55
N MET A 42 21.10 5.65 11.82
CA MET A 42 20.81 7.08 11.88
C MET A 42 20.48 7.49 13.31
N PHE A 43 19.64 6.72 14.01
CA PHE A 43 19.25 7.02 15.39
C PHE A 43 20.34 6.71 16.41
N GLY A 44 21.12 5.65 16.18
CA GLY A 44 22.25 5.32 17.05
C GLY A 44 23.28 6.44 17.16
N LEU A 45 23.40 7.26 16.12
CA LEU A 45 24.36 8.38 16.04
C LEU A 45 23.83 9.70 16.63
N ILE A 46 22.51 9.88 16.73
CA ILE A 46 21.91 11.13 17.23
C ILE A 46 22.34 11.48 18.67
N PRO A 47 22.41 10.54 19.65
CA PRO A 47 22.85 10.86 21.00
C PRO A 47 24.24 11.52 21.05
N LEU A 48 25.15 11.12 20.15
CA LEU A 48 26.49 11.70 20.07
C LEU A 48 26.47 13.18 19.64
N ALA A 49 25.42 13.64 18.97
CA ALA A 49 25.29 15.04 18.57
C ALA A 49 25.24 15.99 19.78
N TRP A 50 24.73 15.52 20.92
CA TRP A 50 24.62 16.32 22.15
C TRP A 50 25.96 16.58 22.85
N LEU A 51 27.00 15.85 22.45
CA LEU A 51 28.38 16.09 22.89
C LEU A 51 29.04 17.22 22.09
N ALA A 52 28.43 17.69 20.99
CA ALA A 52 29.00 18.75 20.17
C ALA A 52 28.99 20.12 20.89
N PRO A 53 29.96 21.01 20.59
CA PRO A 53 30.03 22.35 21.19
C PRO A 53 28.87 23.26 20.77
N CYS A 54 28.16 22.93 19.68
CA CYS A 54 27.02 23.70 19.16
C CYS A 54 25.69 23.31 19.81
N ARG A 55 25.64 23.20 21.15
CA ARG A 55 24.49 22.68 21.91
C ARG A 55 23.17 23.40 21.60
N GLU A 56 23.18 24.71 21.42
CA GLU A 56 21.95 25.46 21.08
C GLU A 56 21.39 25.08 19.71
N ARG A 57 22.26 24.84 18.71
CA ARG A 57 21.83 24.40 17.38
C ARG A 57 21.29 22.97 17.43
N VAL A 58 21.99 22.08 18.13
CA VAL A 58 21.56 20.68 18.33
C VAL A 58 20.20 20.64 19.04
N ARG A 59 20.02 21.47 20.08
CA ARG A 59 18.76 21.64 20.80
C ARG A 59 17.66 22.13 19.86
N GLY A 60 17.91 23.18 19.07
CA GLY A 60 16.93 23.71 18.11
C GLY A 60 16.47 22.66 17.09
N VAL A 61 17.40 21.94 16.47
CA VAL A 61 17.09 20.88 15.50
C VAL A 61 16.36 19.71 16.17
N SER A 62 16.75 19.34 17.39
CA SER A 62 16.11 18.26 18.16
C SER A 62 14.69 18.63 18.59
N LEU A 63 14.46 19.87 19.04
CA LEU A 63 13.11 20.37 19.36
C LEU A 63 12.23 20.43 18.11
N TYR A 64 12.81 20.77 16.95
CA TYR A 64 12.06 20.80 15.71
C TYR A 64 11.69 19.40 15.21
N ALA A 65 12.63 18.44 15.32
CA ALA A 65 12.35 17.03 15.05
C ALA A 65 11.29 16.48 16.01
N LEU A 66 11.38 16.81 17.30
CA LEU A 66 10.37 16.45 18.29
C LEU A 66 9.00 17.06 17.95
N LEU A 67 8.94 18.33 17.56
CA LEU A 67 7.70 18.97 17.16
C LEU A 67 7.05 18.22 15.99
N PHE A 68 7.80 17.91 14.93
CA PHE A 68 7.27 17.11 13.82
C PHE A 68 6.83 15.72 14.25
N PHE A 69 7.56 15.08 15.16
CA PHE A 69 7.18 13.77 15.69
C PHE A 69 5.84 13.87 16.43
N LEU A 70 5.66 14.90 17.27
CA LEU A 70 4.40 15.15 17.97
C LEU A 70 3.26 15.49 17.01
N LEU A 71 3.51 16.31 15.99
CA LEU A 71 2.53 16.59 14.93
C LEU A 71 2.15 15.32 14.18
N TRP A 72 3.13 14.50 13.81
CA TRP A 72 2.88 13.22 13.16
C TRP A 72 2.03 12.30 14.05
N PHE A 73 2.41 12.16 15.32
CA PHE A 73 1.78 11.27 16.29
C PHE A 73 0.35 11.69 16.65
N PHE A 74 0.12 12.99 16.87
CA PHE A 74 -1.17 13.51 17.34
C PHE A 74 -2.08 14.01 16.22
N MET A 75 -1.53 14.53 15.12
CA MET A 75 -2.30 15.29 14.13
C MET A 75 -2.37 14.62 12.76
N THR A 76 -1.62 13.54 12.52
CA THR A 76 -1.58 12.89 11.20
C THR A 76 -1.88 11.40 11.27
N HIS A 77 -1.85 10.77 10.10
CA HIS A 77 -1.92 9.34 10.01
C HIS A 77 -0.62 8.71 10.53
N ARG A 78 -0.70 7.84 11.55
CA ARG A 78 0.45 7.20 12.23
C ARG A 78 1.10 6.08 11.39
N ILE A 79 1.05 6.22 10.07
CA ILE A 79 1.78 5.37 9.13
C ILE A 79 3.22 5.88 9.08
N ASP A 80 4.17 4.94 9.14
CA ASP A 80 5.61 5.21 9.07
C ASP A 80 5.92 6.23 7.97
N ARG A 81 5.55 6.02 6.71
CA ARG A 81 5.87 6.94 5.60
C ARG A 81 5.49 8.43 5.76
N PHE A 82 4.55 8.81 6.64
CA PHE A 82 4.18 10.22 6.83
C PHE A 82 5.15 11.00 7.72
N TRP A 83 6.09 10.29 8.33
CA TRP A 83 7.12 10.86 9.19
C TRP A 83 8.35 11.39 8.39
N VAL A 84 8.36 11.20 7.06
CA VAL A 84 9.43 11.58 6.11
C VAL A 84 9.95 13.02 6.28
N PRO A 85 9.12 14.03 6.57
CA PRO A 85 9.61 15.40 6.78
C PRO A 85 10.62 15.55 7.93
N MET A 86 10.68 14.61 8.87
CA MET A 86 11.69 14.61 9.95
C MET A 86 13.06 14.11 9.51
N LEU A 87 13.12 13.27 8.47
CA LEU A 87 14.35 12.60 8.05
C LEU A 87 15.52 13.57 7.85
N PRO A 88 15.37 14.73 7.17
CA PRO A 88 16.47 15.66 7.02
C PRO A 88 17.03 16.17 8.36
N LEU A 89 16.18 16.41 9.34
CA LEU A 89 16.59 16.88 10.67
C LEU A 89 17.35 15.80 11.43
N LEU A 90 16.86 14.55 11.36
CA LEU A 90 17.51 13.40 11.98
C LEU A 90 18.86 13.09 11.31
N CYS A 91 18.96 13.23 9.99
CA CYS A 91 20.21 13.12 9.24
C CYS A 91 21.22 14.20 9.66
N ILE A 92 20.79 15.45 9.86
CA ILE A 92 21.67 16.52 10.37
C ILE A 92 22.20 16.18 11.76
N LEU A 93 21.33 15.72 12.67
CA LEU A 93 21.75 15.32 14.02
C LEU A 93 22.71 14.13 13.97
N ALA A 94 22.39 13.10 13.20
CA ALA A 94 23.26 11.94 13.00
C ALA A 94 24.63 12.38 12.45
N ALA A 95 24.68 13.27 11.46
CA ALA A 95 25.92 13.78 10.89
C ALA A 95 26.76 14.58 11.90
N ILE A 96 26.13 15.37 12.77
CA ILE A 96 26.82 16.04 13.89
C ILE A 96 27.39 14.99 14.86
N GLY A 97 26.62 13.94 15.17
CA GLY A 97 27.07 12.82 16.00
C GLY A 97 28.26 12.06 15.40
N THR A 98 28.21 11.75 14.11
CA THR A 98 29.33 11.14 13.37
C THR A 98 30.57 12.04 13.38
N ARG A 99 30.39 13.36 13.20
CA ARG A 99 31.50 14.32 13.28
C ARG A 99 32.13 14.33 14.67
N GLN A 100 31.33 14.17 15.73
CA GLN A 100 31.87 14.12 17.08
C GLN A 100 32.71 12.86 17.30
N LEU A 101 32.25 11.71 16.80
CA LEU A 101 33.03 10.47 16.79
C LEU A 101 34.36 10.66 16.05
N TRP A 102 34.32 11.30 14.87
CA TRP A 102 35.51 11.60 14.07
C TRP A 102 36.49 12.57 14.75
N LYS A 103 35.97 13.60 15.45
CA LYS A 103 36.82 14.55 16.17
C LYS A 103 37.50 13.93 17.37
N SER A 104 36.84 13.02 18.09
CA SER A 104 37.50 12.24 19.14
C SER A 104 38.70 11.48 18.57
N TRP A 105 38.54 10.89 17.38
CA TRP A 105 39.62 10.22 16.65
C TRP A 105 40.76 11.17 16.23
N GLN A 106 40.45 12.34 15.66
CA GLN A 106 41.47 13.29 15.18
C GLN A 106 42.23 13.98 16.33
N TYR A 107 41.53 14.35 17.42
CA TYR A 107 42.14 14.96 18.60
C TYR A 107 43.11 14.00 19.30
N GLU A 108 42.79 12.71 19.31
CA GLU A 108 43.64 11.62 19.84
C GLU A 108 44.93 11.42 19.02
N TYR A 109 44.91 11.70 17.71
CA TYR A 109 46.07 11.56 16.83
C TYR A 109 47.05 12.76 16.91
N GLU A 110 46.52 13.97 17.09
CA GLU A 110 47.32 15.21 17.07
C GLU A 110 47.98 15.57 18.42
N HIS A 111 47.54 14.99 19.54
CA HIS A 111 48.13 15.25 20.86
C HIS A 111 48.90 14.02 21.37
N GLU A 112 50.22 14.02 21.17
CA GLU A 112 51.13 13.05 21.78
C GLU A 112 50.99 13.09 23.32
N GLY A 113 50.56 11.97 23.93
CA GLY A 113 50.53 11.83 25.40
C GLY A 113 49.21 11.40 26.03
N LEU A 114 48.16 11.10 25.27
CA LEU A 114 46.97 10.47 25.83
C LEU A 114 47.24 9.00 26.24
N PRO A 115 46.69 8.53 27.37
CA PRO A 115 46.88 7.15 27.79
C PRO A 115 46.27 6.21 26.75
N MET A 116 47.07 5.22 26.30
CA MET A 116 46.72 4.20 25.30
C MET A 116 45.29 3.62 25.34
N PRO A 117 44.64 3.41 26.50
CA PRO A 117 43.26 2.91 26.56
C PRO A 117 42.23 3.81 25.86
N ILE A 118 42.45 5.13 25.84
CA ILE A 118 41.51 6.09 25.25
C ILE A 118 41.58 6.01 23.71
N VAL A 119 42.79 6.04 23.15
CA VAL A 119 43.05 5.86 21.71
C VAL A 119 42.52 4.52 21.20
N LEU A 120 42.74 3.44 21.97
CA LEU A 120 42.25 2.11 21.63
C LEU A 120 40.71 2.08 21.59
N THR A 121 40.04 2.80 22.49
CA THR A 121 38.58 2.90 22.52
C THR A 121 38.02 3.68 21.32
N GLY A 122 38.68 4.78 20.92
CA GLY A 122 38.31 5.55 19.72
C GLY A 122 38.44 4.74 18.42
N VAL A 123 39.53 3.98 18.29
CA VAL A 123 39.76 3.09 17.14
C VAL A 123 38.76 1.92 17.14
N ILE A 124 38.56 1.25 18.28
CA ILE A 124 37.61 0.14 18.40
C ILE A 124 36.18 0.61 18.06
N SER A 125 35.75 1.77 18.57
CA SER A 125 34.40 2.29 18.31
C SER A 125 34.19 2.70 16.84
N SER A 126 35.22 3.23 16.17
CA SER A 126 35.17 3.59 14.76
C SER A 126 35.14 2.36 13.86
N ILE A 127 36.00 1.37 14.13
CA ILE A 127 35.99 0.07 13.45
C ILE A 127 34.65 -0.62 13.68
N ALA A 128 34.15 -0.66 14.91
CA ALA A 128 32.85 -1.21 15.23
C ALA A 128 31.73 -0.50 14.45
N THR A 129 31.77 0.84 14.35
CA THR A 129 30.80 1.60 13.56
C THR A 129 30.85 1.22 12.08
N VAL A 130 32.04 1.20 11.46
CA VAL A 130 32.20 0.82 10.05
C VAL A 130 31.76 -0.63 9.81
N VAL A 131 32.13 -1.55 10.70
CA VAL A 131 31.75 -2.96 10.61
C VAL A 131 30.24 -3.12 10.73
N VAL A 132 29.60 -2.47 11.71
CA VAL A 132 28.13 -2.53 11.89
C VAL A 132 27.41 -1.88 10.72
N VAL A 133 27.89 -0.73 10.22
CA VAL A 133 27.33 -0.06 9.04
C VAL A 133 27.44 -0.95 7.80
N THR A 134 28.62 -1.52 7.56
CA THR A 134 28.87 -2.38 6.39
C THR A 134 28.08 -3.67 6.49
N ALA A 135 28.03 -4.30 7.66
CA ALA A 135 27.22 -5.50 7.91
C ALA A 135 25.74 -5.20 7.70
N TYR A 136 25.23 -4.07 8.20
CA TYR A 136 23.85 -3.65 7.97
C TYR A 136 23.57 -3.46 6.47
N HIS A 137 24.40 -2.71 5.74
CA HIS A 137 24.20 -2.50 4.31
C HIS A 137 24.35 -3.79 3.50
N PHE A 138 25.24 -4.69 3.90
CA PHE A 138 25.39 -6.00 3.28
C PHE A 138 24.13 -6.84 3.48
N VAL A 139 23.60 -6.93 4.71
CA VAL A 139 22.34 -7.63 5.01
C VAL A 139 21.17 -6.97 4.27
N PHE A 140 21.14 -5.65 4.18
CA PHE A 140 20.13 -4.89 3.42
C PHE A 140 20.20 -5.15 1.91
N ALA A 141 21.38 -5.29 1.34
CA ALA A 141 21.57 -5.53 -0.09
C ALA A 141 21.37 -7.01 -0.48
N THR A 142 21.61 -7.94 0.44
CA THR A 142 21.65 -9.38 0.13
C THR A 142 20.50 -10.19 0.74
N SER A 143 19.69 -9.61 1.63
CA SER A 143 18.64 -10.34 2.34
C SER A 143 17.36 -9.54 2.50
N GLY A 144 16.24 -10.25 2.72
CA GLY A 144 14.96 -9.62 3.10
C GLY A 144 14.85 -9.29 4.60
N PHE A 145 15.89 -9.49 5.40
CA PHE A 145 15.85 -9.24 6.85
C PHE A 145 15.79 -7.75 7.21
N CYS A 146 16.15 -6.86 6.27
CA CYS A 146 16.04 -5.41 6.45
C CYS A 146 14.83 -4.80 5.70
N GLY A 147 13.82 -5.61 5.39
CA GLY A 147 12.63 -5.19 4.64
C GLY A 147 12.78 -5.40 3.13
N PRO A 148 11.70 -5.15 2.36
CA PRO A 148 11.72 -5.33 0.91
C PRO A 148 12.55 -4.23 0.20
N ASN A 149 13.74 -4.58 -0.28
CA ASN A 149 14.56 -3.73 -1.15
C ASN A 149 14.27 -4.00 -2.63
N ASN A 150 13.10 -3.54 -3.09
CA ASN A 150 12.70 -3.73 -4.49
C ASN A 150 13.40 -2.76 -5.45
N TYR A 151 14.14 -1.75 -4.94
CA TYR A 151 14.81 -0.73 -5.75
C TYR A 151 15.96 -1.28 -6.59
N VAL A 152 16.63 -2.34 -6.12
CA VAL A 152 17.74 -2.99 -6.83
C VAL A 152 17.32 -4.30 -7.50
N GLN A 153 16.04 -4.68 -7.41
CA GLN A 153 15.57 -5.89 -8.07
C GLN A 153 15.44 -5.66 -9.58
N PRO A 154 15.87 -6.64 -10.41
CA PRO A 154 15.58 -6.64 -11.83
C PRO A 154 14.08 -6.49 -12.07
N TYR A 155 13.72 -5.60 -12.99
CA TYR A 155 12.33 -5.28 -13.29
C TYR A 155 11.53 -6.52 -13.71
N GLU A 156 12.17 -7.45 -14.41
CA GLU A 156 11.57 -8.70 -14.87
C GLU A 156 11.17 -9.61 -13.70
N LEU A 157 11.97 -9.65 -12.63
CA LEU A 157 11.65 -10.43 -11.43
C LEU A 157 10.50 -9.79 -10.65
N VAL A 158 10.45 -8.46 -10.60
CA VAL A 158 9.33 -7.73 -9.99
C VAL A 158 8.04 -7.97 -10.77
N GLN A 159 8.10 -7.95 -12.11
CA GLN A 159 6.96 -8.29 -12.97
C GLN A 159 6.47 -9.71 -12.76
N GLN A 160 7.36 -10.70 -12.64
CA GLN A 160 6.96 -12.08 -12.33
C GLN A 160 6.28 -12.21 -10.96
N GLN A 161 6.63 -11.33 -10.00
CA GLN A 161 5.96 -11.26 -8.71
C GLN A 161 4.64 -10.47 -8.74
N ALA A 162 4.33 -9.76 -9.83
CA ALA A 162 3.13 -8.93 -9.94
C ALA A 162 1.85 -9.74 -9.67
N PHE A 163 1.77 -11.02 -10.07
CA PHE A 163 0.60 -11.85 -9.74
C PHE A 163 0.35 -11.99 -8.23
N LYS A 164 1.40 -11.92 -7.40
CA LYS A 164 1.25 -11.97 -5.93
C LYS A 164 0.67 -10.69 -5.36
N PHE A 165 0.94 -9.54 -5.98
CA PHE A 165 0.58 -8.23 -5.46
C PHE A 165 -0.69 -7.68 -6.11
N THR A 166 -0.84 -7.87 -7.42
CA THR A 166 -1.91 -7.35 -8.28
C THR A 166 -2.40 -8.46 -9.23
N PRO A 167 -3.08 -9.51 -8.71
CA PRO A 167 -3.44 -10.69 -9.50
C PRO A 167 -4.41 -10.37 -10.65
N LEU A 168 -5.29 -9.37 -10.47
CA LEU A 168 -6.17 -8.92 -11.55
C LEU A 168 -5.37 -8.31 -12.71
N ILE A 169 -4.43 -7.41 -12.43
CA ILE A 169 -3.62 -6.75 -13.46
C ILE A 169 -2.78 -7.76 -14.23
N ALA A 170 -2.15 -8.70 -13.52
CA ALA A 170 -1.38 -9.76 -14.15
C ALA A 170 -2.24 -10.64 -15.08
N TYR A 171 -3.48 -10.94 -14.68
CA TYR A 171 -4.42 -11.67 -15.52
C TYR A 171 -4.88 -10.88 -16.75
N LEU A 172 -5.15 -9.57 -16.60
CA LEU A 172 -5.52 -8.71 -17.72
C LEU A 172 -4.37 -8.55 -18.73
N GLU A 173 -3.12 -8.47 -18.27
CA GLU A 173 -1.95 -8.46 -19.16
C GLU A 173 -1.84 -9.74 -19.98
N GLN A 174 -2.04 -10.91 -19.35
CA GLN A 174 -2.08 -12.19 -20.06
C GLN A 174 -3.23 -12.24 -21.06
N LEU A 175 -4.41 -11.77 -20.67
CA LEU A 175 -5.58 -11.73 -21.56
C LEU A 175 -5.31 -10.84 -22.77
N ARG A 176 -4.65 -9.69 -22.56
CA ARG A 176 -4.29 -8.73 -23.61
C ARG A 176 -3.29 -9.30 -24.61
N GLU A 177 -2.28 -10.04 -24.15
CA GLU A 177 -1.32 -10.73 -25.03
C GLU A 177 -2.01 -11.74 -25.95
N VAL A 178 -3.05 -12.40 -25.46
CA VAL A 178 -3.88 -13.33 -26.26
C VAL A 178 -4.88 -12.56 -27.15
N HIS A 179 -5.43 -11.46 -26.66
CA HIS A 179 -6.48 -10.71 -27.35
C HIS A 179 -5.93 -9.91 -28.54
N ASN A 180 -4.77 -9.27 -28.43
CA ASN A 180 -4.23 -8.33 -29.42
C ASN A 180 -3.50 -9.02 -30.62
N HIS A 181 -4.10 -10.07 -31.20
CA HIS A 181 -3.69 -10.54 -32.53
C HIS A 181 -4.02 -9.49 -33.61
N GLU A 182 -3.30 -9.48 -34.74
CA GLU A 182 -3.26 -8.38 -35.74
C GLU A 182 -4.62 -7.85 -36.25
N ASP A 183 -5.73 -8.58 -36.06
CA ASP A 183 -7.07 -8.25 -36.57
C ASP A 183 -8.12 -7.90 -35.48
N SER A 184 -7.75 -7.82 -34.20
CA SER A 184 -8.69 -7.49 -33.12
C SER A 184 -8.63 -6.02 -32.70
N GLU A 185 -9.79 -5.47 -32.31
CA GLU A 185 -9.85 -4.17 -31.65
C GLU A 185 -9.02 -4.20 -30.35
N PRO A 186 -8.26 -3.14 -30.04
CA PRO A 186 -7.38 -3.13 -28.89
C PRO A 186 -8.19 -3.27 -27.60
N MET A 187 -7.73 -4.17 -26.72
CA MET A 187 -8.38 -4.39 -25.43
C MET A 187 -8.48 -3.09 -24.62
N ARG A 188 -9.71 -2.75 -24.20
CA ARG A 188 -9.99 -1.62 -23.31
C ARG A 188 -10.88 -2.06 -22.15
N VAL A 189 -10.42 -1.81 -20.93
CA VAL A 189 -11.03 -2.39 -19.71
C VAL A 189 -11.68 -1.33 -18.83
N LEU A 190 -12.92 -1.56 -18.40
CA LEU A 190 -13.52 -0.87 -17.26
C LEU A 190 -13.14 -1.61 -15.97
N LEU A 191 -12.33 -0.96 -15.13
CA LEU A 191 -11.87 -1.48 -13.86
C LEU A 191 -12.79 -1.01 -12.72
N VAL A 192 -13.39 -1.96 -12.02
CA VAL A 192 -14.31 -1.72 -10.90
C VAL A 192 -13.68 -2.20 -9.60
N GLY A 193 -13.42 -1.28 -8.70
CA GLY A 193 -12.81 -1.57 -7.40
C GLY A 193 -11.30 -1.80 -7.45
N GLU A 194 -10.65 -1.53 -8.59
CA GLU A 194 -9.20 -1.62 -8.75
C GLU A 194 -8.61 -0.24 -9.02
N ALA A 195 -7.55 0.10 -8.28
CA ALA A 195 -6.83 1.37 -8.42
C ALA A 195 -5.30 1.17 -8.52
N GLN A 196 -4.80 -0.04 -8.31
CA GLN A 196 -3.39 -0.40 -8.47
C GLN A 196 -3.08 -0.73 -9.94
N ILE A 197 -3.31 0.24 -10.81
CA ILE A 197 -3.33 0.06 -12.28
C ILE A 197 -1.99 0.32 -12.95
N PHE A 198 -0.93 0.64 -12.19
CA PHE A 198 0.33 1.17 -12.72
C PHE A 198 0.98 0.25 -13.76
N ASP A 199 0.85 -1.08 -13.58
CA ASP A 199 1.45 -2.07 -14.46
C ASP A 199 0.53 -2.52 -15.60
N LEU A 200 -0.73 -2.06 -15.64
CA LEU A 200 -1.65 -2.37 -16.72
C LEU A 200 -1.30 -1.54 -17.96
N ARG A 201 -1.04 -2.25 -19.06
CA ARG A 201 -0.71 -1.67 -20.36
C ARG A 201 -1.95 -1.72 -21.25
N GLY A 202 -2.13 -0.71 -22.10
CA GLY A 202 -3.27 -0.63 -23.02
C GLY A 202 -4.37 0.31 -22.51
N GLY A 203 -5.57 0.19 -23.10
CA GLY A 203 -6.70 1.05 -22.77
C GLY A 203 -7.36 0.62 -21.47
N TYR A 204 -7.59 1.57 -20.56
CA TYR A 204 -8.44 1.31 -19.39
C TYR A 204 -9.14 2.58 -18.95
N VAL A 205 -10.23 2.39 -18.22
CA VAL A 205 -10.95 3.41 -17.46
C VAL A 205 -11.18 2.86 -16.07
N TYR A 206 -11.02 3.70 -15.07
CA TYR A 206 -11.15 3.32 -13.68
C TYR A 206 -11.53 4.55 -12.87
N ASN A 207 -12.03 4.32 -11.66
CA ASN A 207 -12.28 5.36 -10.69
C ASN A 207 -11.76 4.90 -9.33
N THR A 208 -11.27 5.83 -8.51
CA THR A 208 -10.93 5.54 -7.13
C THR A 208 -12.17 5.57 -6.25
N VAL A 209 -12.03 5.19 -4.98
CA VAL A 209 -13.12 5.29 -3.99
C VAL A 209 -13.51 6.74 -3.63
N PHE A 210 -12.73 7.71 -4.11
CA PHE A 210 -12.99 9.14 -3.89
C PHE A 210 -13.65 9.82 -5.10
N ASP A 211 -13.81 9.08 -6.20
CA ASP A 211 -14.46 9.54 -7.42
C ASP A 211 -15.90 9.02 -7.50
N THR A 212 -16.68 9.57 -8.43
CA THR A 212 -17.94 8.96 -8.84
C THR A 212 -17.69 7.57 -9.43
N SER A 213 -18.54 6.60 -9.10
CA SER A 213 -18.41 5.26 -9.65
C SER A 213 -18.84 5.23 -11.11
N LEU A 214 -17.89 4.98 -12.02
CA LEU A 214 -18.17 4.85 -13.45
C LEU A 214 -19.14 3.70 -13.71
N PHE A 215 -19.00 2.59 -12.98
CA PHE A 215 -19.94 1.46 -13.10
C PHE A 215 -21.37 1.89 -12.75
N GLU A 216 -21.55 2.66 -11.69
CA GLU A 216 -22.86 3.19 -11.31
C GLU A 216 -23.40 4.22 -12.31
N GLU A 217 -22.56 5.13 -12.80
CA GLU A 217 -22.95 6.16 -13.77
C GLU A 217 -23.33 5.56 -15.13
N TRP A 218 -22.58 4.55 -15.57
CA TRP A 218 -22.76 3.95 -16.88
C TRP A 218 -23.90 2.94 -16.89
N THR A 219 -24.10 2.21 -15.80
CA THR A 219 -25.15 1.17 -15.72
C THR A 219 -26.40 1.60 -14.99
N GLY A 220 -26.38 2.67 -14.18
CA GLY A 220 -27.50 3.11 -13.37
C GLY A 220 -28.31 4.21 -14.02
N VAL A 221 -29.63 4.20 -13.80
CA VAL A 221 -30.52 5.28 -14.24
C VAL A 221 -30.14 6.58 -13.50
N PRO A 222 -29.94 7.71 -14.20
CA PRO A 222 -29.60 8.98 -13.56
C PRO A 222 -30.65 9.41 -12.53
N GLY A 223 -30.20 10.00 -11.42
CA GLY A 223 -31.09 10.52 -10.39
C GLY A 223 -30.34 10.85 -9.11
N ASP A 224 -30.19 12.14 -8.82
CA ASP A 224 -29.44 12.64 -7.67
C ASP A 224 -30.17 12.41 -6.33
N ASP A 225 -31.49 12.26 -6.36
CA ASP A 225 -32.34 12.09 -5.17
C ASP A 225 -32.50 10.63 -4.72
N VAL A 226 -31.98 9.66 -5.48
CA VAL A 226 -32.10 8.24 -5.15
C VAL A 226 -30.80 7.74 -4.50
N PRO A 227 -30.85 7.15 -3.29
CA PRO A 227 -29.68 6.53 -2.69
C PRO A 227 -29.04 5.50 -3.62
N SER A 228 -27.72 5.54 -3.74
CA SER A 228 -26.92 4.72 -4.67
C SER A 228 -27.37 3.24 -4.75
N GLY A 229 -27.51 2.55 -3.60
CA GLY A 229 -27.94 1.14 -3.59
C GLY A 229 -29.36 0.87 -4.12
N LYS A 230 -30.23 1.89 -4.17
CA LYS A 230 -31.63 1.79 -4.64
C LYS A 230 -31.82 2.28 -6.08
N ARG A 231 -30.78 2.82 -6.71
CA ARG A 231 -30.86 3.30 -8.09
C ARG A 231 -31.15 2.15 -9.04
N ALA A 232 -32.11 2.33 -9.95
CA ALA A 232 -32.43 1.30 -10.95
C ALA A 232 -31.27 1.12 -11.95
N MET A 233 -31.13 -0.06 -12.53
CA MET A 233 -30.22 -0.27 -13.67
C MET A 233 -30.89 0.24 -14.95
N LYS A 234 -30.10 0.79 -15.87
CA LYS A 234 -30.52 1.06 -17.26
C LYS A 234 -30.89 -0.25 -17.96
N SER A 235 -31.56 -0.15 -19.11
CA SER A 235 -31.85 -1.36 -19.89
C SER A 235 -30.54 -2.02 -20.38
N PRO A 236 -30.53 -3.35 -20.62
CA PRO A 236 -29.36 -4.04 -21.15
C PRO A 236 -28.79 -3.39 -22.43
N GLU A 237 -29.66 -2.94 -23.33
CA GLU A 237 -29.28 -2.28 -24.58
C GLU A 237 -28.63 -0.91 -24.33
N GLU A 238 -29.15 -0.13 -23.37
CA GLU A 238 -28.57 1.14 -22.98
C GLU A 238 -27.20 0.96 -22.33
N VAL A 239 -27.05 -0.03 -21.44
CA VAL A 239 -25.75 -0.36 -20.84
C VAL A 239 -24.75 -0.77 -21.91
N LEU A 240 -25.15 -1.65 -22.82
CA LEU A 240 -24.32 -2.11 -23.91
C LEU A 240 -23.89 -0.95 -24.83
N ALA A 241 -24.81 -0.06 -25.17
CA ALA A 241 -24.52 1.12 -25.98
C ALA A 241 -23.49 2.04 -25.30
N VAL A 242 -23.65 2.31 -24.00
CA VAL A 242 -22.69 3.13 -23.23
C VAL A 242 -21.30 2.48 -23.17
N LEU A 243 -21.24 1.16 -22.94
CA LEU A 243 -19.96 0.44 -22.93
C LEU A 243 -19.27 0.50 -24.31
N ASN A 244 -20.02 0.30 -25.39
CA ASN A 244 -19.50 0.37 -26.76
C ASN A 244 -19.08 1.80 -27.15
N GLU A 245 -19.85 2.82 -26.76
CA GLU A 245 -19.51 4.24 -26.98
C GLU A 245 -18.16 4.60 -26.34
N HIS A 246 -17.88 4.06 -25.16
CA HIS A 246 -16.59 4.23 -24.48
C HIS A 246 -15.50 3.24 -24.95
N GLY A 247 -15.80 2.41 -25.95
CA GLY A 247 -14.91 1.40 -26.53
C GLY A 247 -14.53 0.30 -25.55
N ILE A 248 -15.35 0.01 -24.54
CA ILE A 248 -15.05 -0.97 -23.49
C ILE A 248 -15.26 -2.38 -24.06
N THR A 249 -14.18 -3.15 -24.15
CA THR A 249 -14.23 -4.56 -24.56
C THR A 249 -14.31 -5.50 -23.37
N HIS A 250 -13.87 -5.07 -22.19
CA HIS A 250 -13.87 -5.89 -20.97
C HIS A 250 -14.29 -5.10 -19.74
N VAL A 251 -15.00 -5.76 -18.83
CA VAL A 251 -15.25 -5.26 -17.47
C VAL A 251 -14.53 -6.16 -16.48
N ALA A 252 -13.75 -5.58 -15.58
CA ALA A 252 -13.04 -6.33 -14.56
C ALA A 252 -13.35 -5.79 -13.18
N VAL A 253 -13.75 -6.69 -12.27
CA VAL A 253 -14.20 -6.34 -10.92
C VAL A 253 -13.27 -6.96 -9.89
N ASN A 254 -12.65 -6.15 -9.05
CA ASN A 254 -11.84 -6.61 -7.92
C ASN A 254 -12.70 -6.69 -6.65
N TRP A 255 -13.30 -7.86 -6.42
CA TRP A 255 -14.19 -8.11 -5.28
C TRP A 255 -13.48 -8.01 -3.93
N HIS A 256 -12.22 -8.43 -3.88
CA HIS A 256 -11.43 -8.39 -2.66
C HIS A 256 -11.16 -6.95 -2.22
N GLU A 257 -10.84 -6.06 -3.16
CA GLU A 257 -10.65 -4.65 -2.88
C GLU A 257 -11.96 -3.94 -2.54
N ILE A 258 -13.08 -4.25 -3.22
CA ILE A 258 -14.41 -3.73 -2.84
C ILE A 258 -14.75 -4.13 -1.40
N LEU A 259 -14.50 -5.38 -1.01
CA LEU A 259 -14.73 -5.88 0.35
C LEU A 259 -13.82 -5.15 1.37
N ARG A 260 -12.56 -4.90 1.01
CA ARG A 260 -11.64 -4.10 1.83
C ARG A 260 -12.15 -2.66 2.00
N TYR A 261 -12.59 -2.01 0.93
CA TYR A 261 -13.06 -0.64 0.95
C TYR A 261 -14.33 -0.50 1.78
N ARG A 262 -15.30 -1.38 1.60
CA ARG A 262 -16.55 -1.39 2.40
C ARG A 262 -16.33 -1.55 3.90
N THR A 263 -15.21 -2.15 4.32
CA THR A 263 -14.84 -2.30 5.74
C THR A 263 -13.88 -1.23 6.25
N THR A 264 -13.50 -0.26 5.41
CA THR A 264 -12.56 0.82 5.75
C THR A 264 -13.10 2.20 5.36
N TYR A 265 -13.05 2.58 4.07
CA TYR A 265 -13.45 3.90 3.58
C TYR A 265 -14.92 4.00 3.16
N GLY A 266 -15.58 2.86 2.95
CA GLY A 266 -16.85 2.77 2.23
C GLY A 266 -16.61 2.51 0.74
N TYR A 267 -17.69 2.13 0.05
CA TYR A 267 -17.76 1.96 -1.39
C TYR A 267 -19.21 2.17 -1.82
N THR A 268 -19.46 2.60 -3.07
CA THR A 268 -20.83 2.79 -3.57
C THR A 268 -21.69 1.56 -3.32
N ASP A 269 -22.89 1.73 -2.73
CA ASP A 269 -23.83 0.63 -2.48
C ASP A 269 -24.46 0.08 -3.76
N TYR A 270 -24.35 0.81 -4.87
CA TYR A 270 -24.79 0.37 -6.18
C TYR A 270 -24.05 -0.89 -6.64
N VAL A 271 -22.72 -0.92 -6.50
CA VAL A 271 -21.90 -2.04 -6.99
C VAL A 271 -22.12 -3.27 -6.12
N THR A 272 -22.83 -4.27 -6.65
CA THR A 272 -23.10 -5.56 -6.02
C THR A 272 -22.84 -6.72 -6.99
N PRO A 273 -22.55 -7.93 -6.48
CA PRO A 273 -22.44 -9.13 -7.31
C PRO A 273 -23.73 -9.44 -8.08
N ALA A 274 -24.88 -9.21 -7.45
CA ALA A 274 -26.19 -9.42 -8.07
C ALA A 274 -26.38 -8.59 -9.34
N ARG A 275 -26.01 -7.30 -9.33
CA ARG A 275 -26.09 -6.43 -10.51
C ARG A 275 -25.15 -6.86 -11.64
N VAL A 276 -23.94 -7.30 -11.29
CA VAL A 276 -23.03 -7.82 -12.31
C VAL A 276 -23.57 -9.11 -12.91
N ASN A 277 -24.20 -9.97 -12.09
CA ASN A 277 -24.87 -11.18 -12.59
C ASN A 277 -26.10 -10.88 -13.45
N GLU A 278 -26.82 -9.79 -13.20
CA GLU A 278 -27.93 -9.31 -14.04
C GLU A 278 -27.41 -8.98 -15.46
N LEU A 279 -26.31 -8.23 -15.57
CA LEU A 279 -25.67 -7.96 -16.87
C LEU A 279 -25.15 -9.22 -17.58
N VAL A 280 -24.80 -10.26 -16.82
CA VAL A 280 -24.44 -11.57 -17.40
C VAL A 280 -25.68 -12.33 -17.87
N TYR A 281 -26.76 -12.29 -17.10
CA TYR A 281 -28.03 -12.91 -17.45
C TYR A 281 -28.64 -12.27 -18.71
N ASP A 282 -28.52 -10.95 -18.84
CA ASP A 282 -29.02 -10.17 -19.96
C ASP A 282 -28.09 -10.16 -21.19
N ASP A 283 -27.05 -11.00 -21.19
CA ASP A 283 -26.12 -11.16 -22.33
C ASP A 283 -25.38 -9.87 -22.72
N VAL A 284 -25.21 -8.94 -21.77
CA VAL A 284 -24.33 -7.75 -21.90
C VAL A 284 -22.88 -8.15 -21.63
N LEU A 285 -22.67 -8.99 -20.62
CA LEU A 285 -21.36 -9.45 -20.15
C LEU A 285 -21.23 -10.97 -20.25
N THR A 286 -20.16 -11.46 -20.84
CA THR A 286 -19.78 -12.88 -20.81
C THR A 286 -18.67 -13.10 -19.81
N ARG A 287 -18.88 -13.97 -18.81
CA ARG A 287 -17.88 -14.25 -17.78
C ARG A 287 -16.71 -15.06 -18.33
N LEU A 288 -15.49 -14.56 -18.14
CA LEU A 288 -14.27 -15.29 -18.49
C LEU A 288 -13.82 -16.23 -17.36
N PRO A 289 -13.07 -17.31 -17.69
CA PRO A 289 -12.55 -18.25 -16.69
C PRO A 289 -11.66 -17.56 -15.66
N THR A 290 -12.05 -17.64 -14.39
CA THR A 290 -11.25 -17.11 -13.28
C THR A 290 -10.17 -18.14 -12.88
N PRO A 291 -8.87 -17.77 -12.84
CA PRO A 291 -7.81 -18.70 -12.45
C PRO A 291 -8.04 -19.29 -11.06
N ALA A 292 -7.68 -20.56 -10.85
CA ALA A 292 -7.84 -21.22 -9.54
C ALA A 292 -7.08 -20.50 -8.41
N ALA A 293 -5.94 -19.87 -8.73
CA ALA A 293 -5.16 -19.07 -7.79
C ALA A 293 -5.84 -17.75 -7.39
N ALA A 294 -6.88 -17.32 -8.12
CA ALA A 294 -7.63 -16.09 -7.86
C ALA A 294 -8.86 -16.32 -6.96
N TYR A 295 -8.79 -17.29 -6.06
CA TYR A 295 -9.83 -17.57 -5.06
C TYR A 295 -9.27 -17.52 -3.65
N VAL A 296 -10.11 -17.06 -2.71
CA VAL A 296 -9.81 -17.07 -1.28
C VAL A 296 -10.93 -17.79 -0.52
N GLU A 297 -10.56 -18.76 0.32
CA GLU A 297 -11.50 -19.46 1.20
C GLU A 297 -12.14 -18.47 2.18
N THR A 298 -13.46 -18.55 2.36
CA THR A 298 -14.19 -17.58 3.21
C THR A 298 -13.76 -17.63 4.67
N GLU A 299 -13.33 -18.81 5.15
CA GLU A 299 -12.80 -19.02 6.50
C GLU A 299 -11.50 -18.26 6.77
N LYS A 300 -10.71 -17.95 5.73
CA LYS A 300 -9.48 -17.16 5.83
C LYS A 300 -9.73 -15.65 5.92
N LEU A 301 -10.95 -15.21 5.64
CA LEU A 301 -11.33 -13.79 5.73
C LEU A 301 -11.51 -13.39 7.20
N SER A 302 -11.20 -12.13 7.52
CA SER A 302 -11.47 -11.58 8.86
C SER A 302 -12.96 -11.62 9.21
N GLY A 303 -13.31 -11.66 10.50
CA GLY A 303 -14.72 -11.65 10.93
C GLY A 303 -15.52 -10.46 10.38
N SER A 304 -14.91 -9.27 10.30
CA SER A 304 -15.54 -8.08 9.68
C SER A 304 -15.83 -8.28 8.20
N TRP A 305 -14.93 -8.96 7.48
CA TRP A 305 -15.09 -9.24 6.05
C TRP A 305 -16.14 -10.31 5.81
N GLN A 306 -16.17 -11.36 6.63
CA GLN A 306 -17.21 -12.38 6.56
C GLN A 306 -18.61 -11.79 6.82
N GLN A 307 -18.73 -10.87 7.78
CA GLN A 307 -20.00 -10.18 8.03
C GLN A 307 -20.41 -9.30 6.85
N GLN A 308 -19.46 -8.53 6.30
CA GLN A 308 -19.74 -7.70 5.13
C GLN A 308 -20.15 -8.54 3.92
N LEU A 309 -19.49 -9.67 3.69
CA LEU A 309 -19.80 -10.61 2.61
C LEU A 309 -21.23 -11.16 2.75
N ARG A 310 -21.65 -11.56 3.96
CA ARG A 310 -23.02 -12.02 4.22
C ARG A 310 -24.09 -10.96 3.93
N ASN A 311 -23.77 -9.68 4.19
CA ASN A 311 -24.73 -8.59 4.06
C ASN A 311 -24.83 -8.05 2.63
N TRP A 312 -23.70 -7.93 1.93
CA TRP A 312 -23.61 -7.19 0.67
C TRP A 312 -23.49 -8.07 -0.58
N GLY A 313 -22.83 -9.22 -0.46
CA GLY A 313 -22.50 -10.03 -1.64
C GLY A 313 -22.46 -11.53 -1.38
N PRO A 314 -23.51 -12.12 -0.78
CA PRO A 314 -23.54 -13.57 -0.56
C PRO A 314 -23.40 -14.38 -1.86
N GLU A 315 -23.77 -13.80 -3.02
CA GLU A 315 -23.68 -14.42 -4.34
C GLU A 315 -22.23 -14.62 -4.83
N LEU A 316 -21.24 -13.98 -4.20
CA LEU A 316 -19.83 -14.25 -4.50
C LEU A 316 -19.36 -15.60 -3.97
N VAL A 317 -20.06 -16.17 -2.99
CA VAL A 317 -19.65 -17.42 -2.35
C VAL A 317 -19.93 -18.59 -3.30
N THR A 318 -18.86 -19.18 -3.79
CA THR A 318 -18.87 -20.39 -4.60
C THR A 318 -18.15 -21.54 -3.88
N ARG A 319 -18.14 -22.74 -4.47
CA ARG A 319 -17.39 -23.89 -3.97
C ARG A 319 -16.14 -24.12 -4.83
N GLN A 320 -14.96 -24.03 -4.21
CA GLN A 320 -13.69 -24.41 -4.82
C GLN A 320 -13.09 -25.58 -4.05
N GLY A 321 -12.85 -26.71 -4.72
CA GLY A 321 -12.36 -27.93 -4.06
C GLY A 321 -13.25 -28.42 -2.91
N GLY A 322 -14.56 -28.19 -2.99
CA GLY A 322 -15.53 -28.55 -1.95
C GLY A 322 -15.64 -27.57 -0.78
N ARG A 323 -14.84 -26.50 -0.74
CA ARG A 323 -14.84 -25.48 0.31
C ARG A 323 -15.47 -24.17 -0.16
N PRO A 324 -16.19 -23.43 0.71
CA PRO A 324 -16.69 -22.10 0.38
C PRO A 324 -15.53 -21.12 0.13
N ALA A 325 -15.56 -20.47 -1.02
CA ALA A 325 -14.54 -19.50 -1.43
C ALA A 325 -15.19 -18.36 -2.22
N ILE A 326 -14.53 -17.22 -2.26
CA ILE A 326 -14.90 -16.09 -3.14
C ILE A 326 -13.80 -15.86 -4.17
N PRO A 327 -14.14 -15.43 -5.39
CA PRO A 327 -13.14 -14.95 -6.33
C PRO A 327 -12.53 -13.64 -5.81
N ILE A 328 -11.20 -13.49 -5.94
CA ILE A 328 -10.50 -12.23 -5.65
C ILE A 328 -10.95 -11.17 -6.65
N PHE A 329 -11.03 -11.55 -7.93
CA PHE A 329 -11.52 -10.71 -9.01
C PHE A 329 -12.35 -11.54 -10.01
N THR A 330 -13.10 -10.87 -10.89
CA THR A 330 -13.76 -11.51 -12.03
C THR A 330 -13.63 -10.60 -13.24
N VAL A 331 -13.38 -11.19 -14.41
CA VAL A 331 -13.29 -10.48 -15.68
C VAL A 331 -14.40 -10.96 -16.60
N PHE A 332 -14.97 -10.03 -17.33
CA PHE A 332 -16.05 -10.21 -18.26
C PHE A 332 -15.67 -9.60 -19.60
N GLU A 333 -16.03 -10.28 -20.68
CA GLU A 333 -16.01 -9.74 -22.03
C GLU A 333 -17.34 -9.04 -22.31
N VAL A 334 -17.28 -7.86 -22.92
CA VAL A 334 -18.46 -7.09 -23.33
C VAL A 334 -18.92 -7.60 -24.69
N ARG A 335 -20.21 -7.90 -24.81
CA ARG A 335 -20.80 -8.31 -26.09
C ARG A 335 -20.58 -7.23 -27.15
N GLN A 336 -19.99 -7.59 -28.28
CA GLN A 336 -19.84 -6.64 -29.38
C GLN A 336 -21.17 -6.51 -30.14
N GLN A 337 -21.62 -5.27 -30.40
CA GLN A 337 -22.67 -5.05 -31.39
C GLN A 337 -22.08 -5.39 -32.75
N LYS A 338 -22.60 -6.44 -33.41
CA LYS A 338 -22.31 -6.65 -34.83
C LYS A 338 -22.91 -5.46 -35.58
N ASN A 339 -22.06 -4.53 -36.03
CA ASN A 339 -22.45 -3.52 -37.00
C ASN A 339 -23.00 -4.26 -38.22
N HIS A 340 -24.31 -4.12 -38.45
CA HIS A 340 -25.00 -4.65 -39.62
C HIS A 340 -25.02 -3.62 -40.73
#